data_AF-A0A7S3IJ75-F1
#
_entry.id   AF-A0A7S3IJ75-F1
#
_cell.length_a   1.000
_cell.length_b   1.000
_cell.length_c   1.000
_cell.angle_alpha   90.00
_cell.angle_beta   90.00
_cell.angle_gamma   90.00
#
_symmetry.space_group_name_H-M   'P 1'
#
loop_
_entity.id
_entity.type
_entity.pdbx_description
1 polymer ?
#
loop_
_entity_poly.entity_id
_entity_poly.type
_entity_poly.pdbx_seq_one_letter_code
_entity_poly.pdbx_strand_id
1 'polypeptide(L)'
;MGSANSGKSTLINALNGAYSGGAGGEEIAYVAKDKGKTFQLNFYYSKNRFDRKVKKGEHGMIVDTPGYGRTNAPVALKEKWWRMTRKYMQYGVRVNMVLLCIQ
;
A
#
# COMPACT_ATOMS: atom_id res chain seq x y z
N MET A 1 4.80 2.27 -3.69
CA MET A 1 5.96 2.95 -3.05
C MET A 1 5.83 4.46 -3.20
N GLY A 2 6.45 5.26 -2.34
CA GLY A 2 6.36 6.72 -2.39
C GLY A 2 6.75 7.38 -1.07
N SER A 3 6.95 8.69 -1.04
CA SER A 3 7.27 9.41 0.21
C SER A 3 6.12 9.31 1.23
N ALA A 4 6.36 9.65 2.50
CA ALA A 4 5.26 9.83 3.44
C ALA A 4 4.28 10.91 2.93
N ASN A 5 2.97 10.65 3.02
CA ASN A 5 1.89 11.53 2.53
C ASN A 5 1.79 11.75 1.01
N SER A 6 2.52 10.99 0.17
CA SER A 6 2.39 10.99 -1.30
C SER A 6 1.07 10.43 -1.87
N GLY A 7 0.04 10.22 -1.04
CA GLY A 7 -1.26 9.71 -1.50
C GLY A 7 -1.36 8.21 -1.77
N LYS A 8 -0.37 7.38 -1.37
CA LYS A 8 -0.41 5.91 -1.54
C LYS A 8 -1.71 5.25 -1.05
N SER A 9 -2.09 5.49 0.20
CA SER A 9 -3.32 4.90 0.78
C SER A 9 -4.57 5.36 0.04
N THR A 10 -4.60 6.63 -0.38
CA THR A 10 -5.69 7.20 -1.19
C THR A 10 -5.80 6.49 -2.53
N LEU A 11 -4.68 6.26 -3.22
CA LEU A 11 -4.63 5.50 -4.47
C LEU A 11 -5.14 4.07 -4.26
N ILE A 12 -4.75 3.39 -3.19
CA ILE A 12 -5.21 2.03 -2.88
C ILE A 12 -6.73 2.01 -2.66
N ASN A 13 -7.27 2.96 -1.90
CA ASN A 13 -8.71 3.06 -1.67
C ASN A 13 -9.47 3.36 -2.97
N ALA A 14 -8.93 4.24 -3.82
CA ALA A 14 -9.50 4.55 -5.13
C ALA A 14 -9.54 3.31 -6.05
N LEU A 15 -8.43 2.58 -6.14
CA LEU A 15 -8.34 1.33 -6.91
C LEU A 15 -9.34 0.28 -6.42
N ASN A 16 -9.62 0.23 -5.12
CA ASN A 16 -10.51 -0.78 -4.55
C ASN A 16 -11.99 -0.44 -4.60
N GLY A 17 -12.38 0.83 -4.74
CA GLY A 17 -13.73 1.10 -4.24
C GLY A 17 -14.14 2.52 -4.03
N ALA A 18 -13.38 3.15 -3.15
CA ALA A 18 -13.97 3.92 -2.08
C ALA A 18 -14.56 5.25 -2.54
N TYR A 19 -14.12 5.77 -3.68
CA TYR A 19 -14.47 7.11 -4.14
C TYR A 19 -15.30 7.14 -5.43
N SER A 20 -15.74 5.98 -5.95
CA SER A 20 -16.62 5.90 -7.11
C SER A 20 -18.07 6.10 -6.66
N GLY A 21 -18.61 7.32 -6.88
CA GLY A 21 -19.83 7.88 -6.29
C GLY A 21 -21.16 7.14 -6.56
N GLY A 22 -21.32 5.94 -5.99
CA GLY A 22 -22.60 5.22 -5.99
C GLY A 22 -22.52 3.74 -5.60
N ALA A 23 -21.33 3.14 -5.57
CA ALA A 23 -21.14 1.75 -5.18
C ALA A 23 -20.12 1.65 -4.04
N GLY A 24 -20.59 1.84 -2.81
CA GLY A 24 -19.83 1.91 -1.54
C GLY A 24 -18.76 0.83 -1.38
N GLY A 25 -17.60 1.08 -1.98
CA GLY A 25 -16.41 0.28 -1.74
C GLY A 25 -15.83 0.63 -0.37
N GLU A 26 -15.37 -0.38 0.36
CA GLU A 26 -14.83 -0.21 1.69
C GLU A 26 -13.42 0.43 1.67
N GLU A 27 -13.25 1.36 2.61
CA GLU A 27 -12.01 1.86 3.21
C GLU A 27 -10.93 0.82 3.59
N ILE A 28 -10.24 0.13 2.67
CA ILE A 28 -9.33 -0.96 3.13
C ILE A 28 -7.94 -0.49 3.56
N ALA A 29 -7.44 0.61 3.00
CA ALA A 29 -6.14 1.16 3.35
C ALA A 29 -6.29 2.38 4.26
N TYR A 30 -5.55 2.38 5.36
CA TYR A 30 -5.59 3.50 6.31
C TYR A 30 -4.92 4.75 5.71
N VAL A 31 -5.71 5.80 5.52
CA VAL A 31 -5.23 7.14 5.12
C VAL A 31 -4.92 7.93 6.40
N ALA A 32 -3.67 7.84 6.88
CA ALA A 32 -3.25 8.61 8.05
C ALA A 32 -3.04 10.09 7.67
N LYS A 33 -3.67 11.03 8.39
CA LYS A 33 -3.32 12.45 8.34
C LYS A 33 -1.99 12.73 9.07
N ASP A 34 -1.75 12.01 10.16
CA ASP A 34 -0.50 12.10 10.92
C ASP A 34 0.58 11.19 10.34
N LYS A 35 1.78 11.76 10.14
CA LYS A 35 3.00 11.05 9.68
C LYS A 35 3.40 10.00 10.71
N GLY A 36 2.81 8.81 10.64
CA GLY A 36 2.63 8.07 11.88
C GLY A 36 2.84 6.58 11.81
N LYS A 37 1.88 5.84 11.26
CA LYS A 37 1.53 4.53 11.82
C LYS A 37 1.79 3.32 10.90
N THR A 38 2.14 3.53 9.64
CA THR A 38 2.47 2.41 8.73
C THR A 38 3.95 2.05 8.86
N PHE A 39 4.26 1.17 9.81
CA PHE A 39 5.61 0.64 10.06
C PHE A 39 5.82 -0.76 9.48
N GLN A 40 4.79 -1.31 8.88
CA GLN A 40 4.70 -2.66 8.37
C GLN A 40 4.44 -2.61 6.86
N LEU A 41 4.75 -3.71 6.17
CA LEU A 41 4.20 -3.95 4.85
C LEU A 41 2.73 -4.34 5.03
N ASN A 42 1.81 -3.60 4.42
CA ASN A 42 0.40 -3.93 4.48
C ASN A 42 0.02 -4.68 3.19
N PHE A 43 -0.65 -5.81 3.35
CA PHE A 43 -1.03 -6.68 2.24
C PHE A 43 -2.56 -6.63 2.07
N TYR A 44 -2.99 -6.24 0.88
CA TYR A 44 -4.39 -6.13 0.52
C TYR A 44 -4.70 -7.08 -0.62
N TYR A 45 -5.73 -7.91 -0.47
CA TYR A 45 -6.26 -8.67 -1.61
C TYR A 45 -6.98 -7.71 -2.54
N SER A 46 -6.63 -7.73 -3.83
CA SER A 46 -7.37 -6.99 -4.83
C SER A 46 -8.78 -7.57 -4.96
N LYS A 47 -9.79 -6.70 -4.90
CA LYS A 47 -11.18 -7.06 -5.24
C LYS A 47 -11.44 -6.56 -6.65
N ASN A 48 -11.68 -7.46 -7.61
CA ASN A 48 -12.17 -7.02 -8.91
C ASN A 48 -13.68 -6.73 -8.79
N ARG A 49 -14.09 -5.47 -8.99
CA ARG A 49 -15.51 -5.09 -8.93
C ARG A 49 -16.32 -5.64 -10.10
N PHE A 50 -15.68 -6.01 -11.21
CA PHE A 50 -16.31 -6.62 -12.38
C PHE A 50 -16.46 -8.14 -12.27
N ASP A 51 -15.79 -8.77 -11.31
CA ASP A 51 -15.87 -10.21 -11.09
C ASP A 51 -16.01 -10.54 -9.60
N ARG A 52 -17.25 -10.41 -9.10
CA ARG A 52 -17.60 -10.71 -7.69
C ARG A 52 -17.58 -12.20 -7.35
N LYS A 53 -17.38 -13.09 -8.33
CA LYS A 53 -17.41 -14.55 -8.11
C LYS A 53 -16.06 -15.14 -7.76
N VAL A 54 -14.96 -14.43 -8.03
CA VAL A 54 -13.60 -14.87 -7.72
C VAL A 54 -13.36 -14.83 -6.21
N LYS A 55 -12.81 -15.91 -5.65
CA LYS A 55 -12.59 -16.02 -4.21
C LYS A 55 -11.42 -15.15 -3.76
N LYS A 56 -11.44 -14.79 -2.48
CA LYS A 56 -10.32 -14.09 -1.83
C LYS A 56 -9.02 -14.91 -2.00
N GLY A 57 -8.00 -14.30 -2.60
CA GLY A 57 -6.71 -14.94 -2.87
C GLY A 57 -6.54 -15.51 -4.29
N GLU A 58 -7.60 -15.57 -5.08
CA GLU A 58 -7.51 -15.91 -6.51
C GLU A 58 -7.17 -14.69 -7.38
N HIS A 59 -7.30 -13.48 -6.83
CA HIS A 59 -6.79 -12.23 -7.42
C HIS A 59 -5.38 -11.88 -6.91
N GLY A 60 -4.71 -10.98 -7.64
CA GLY A 60 -3.45 -10.37 -7.23
C GLY A 60 -3.55 -9.59 -5.90
N MET A 61 -2.40 -9.30 -5.31
CA MET A 61 -2.29 -8.55 -4.06
C MET A 61 -1.70 -7.17 -4.31
N ILE A 62 -2.20 -6.18 -3.58
CA ILE A 62 -1.61 -4.84 -3.48
C ILE A 62 -0.83 -4.79 -2.17
N VAL A 63 0.45 -4.42 -2.24
CA VAL A 63 1.30 -4.29 -1.06
C VAL A 63 1.68 -2.83 -0.87
N ASP A 64 1.25 -2.25 0.25
CA ASP A 64 1.66 -0.90 0.64
C ASP A 64 2.95 -0.95 1.44
N THR A 65 3.86 -0.06 1.08
CA THR A 65 5.17 0.08 1.71
C THR A 65 5.17 1.31 2.60
N PRO A 66 5.87 1.28 3.75
CA PRO A 66 6.14 2.48 4.52
C PRO A 66 6.65 3.61 3.64
N GLY A 67 6.15 4.83 3.86
CA GLY A 67 6.60 5.99 3.11
C GLY A 67 8.07 6.29 3.37
N TYR A 68 8.89 6.40 2.33
CA TYR A 68 10.29 6.83 2.48
C TYR A 68 10.36 8.34 2.76
N GLY A 69 11.51 8.82 3.24
CA GLY A 69 11.69 10.27 3.49
C GLY A 69 11.02 10.80 4.76
N ARG A 70 10.74 9.94 5.76
CA ARG A 70 10.32 10.41 7.09
C ARG A 70 11.48 11.15 7.74
N THR A 71 11.53 12.46 7.56
CA THR A 71 12.63 13.34 8.01
C THR A 71 12.96 13.11 9.50
N ASN A 72 11.93 12.96 10.35
CA ASN A 72 12.09 12.94 11.81
C ASN A 72 12.14 11.54 12.46
N ALA A 73 12.14 10.43 11.70
CA ALA A 73 12.28 9.11 12.31
C ALA A 73 13.74 8.82 12.72
N PRO A 74 13.98 8.06 13.81
CA PRO A 74 15.31 7.58 14.16
C PRO A 74 15.97 6.83 13.01
N VAL A 75 17.29 6.96 12.87
CA VAL A 75 18.07 6.33 11.79
C VAL A 75 17.90 4.81 11.79
N ALA A 76 18.05 4.17 12.95
CA ALA A 76 17.87 2.71 13.10
C ALA A 76 16.49 2.22 12.60
N LEU A 77 15.46 3.04 12.80
CA LEU A 77 14.10 2.73 12.36
C LEU A 77 13.96 2.87 10.83
N LYS A 78 14.54 3.92 10.24
CA LYS A 78 14.63 4.10 8.78
C LYS A 78 15.35 2.93 8.12
N GLU A 79 16.48 2.50 8.68
CA GLU A 79 17.25 1.36 8.18
C GLU A 79 16.47 0.05 8.24
N LYS A 80 15.75 -0.20 9.35
CA LYS A 80 14.89 -1.37 9.49
C LYS A 80 13.84 -1.43 8.36
N TRP A 81 13.21 -0.29 8.04
CA TRP A 81 12.25 -0.23 6.93
C TRP A 81 12.91 -0.44 5.58
N TRP A 82 14.03 0.23 5.31
CA TRP A 82 14.79 0.04 4.07
C TRP A 82 15.18 -1.42 3.85
N ARG A 83 15.65 -2.09 4.90
CA ARG A 83 16.01 -3.51 4.86
C ARG A 83 14.80 -4.40 4.58
N MET A 84 13.66 -4.16 5.24
CA MET A 84 12.42 -4.90 5.00
C MET A 84 11.93 -4.73 3.56
N THR A 85 11.86 -3.49 3.09
CA THR A 85 11.41 -3.15 1.74
C THR A 85 12.32 -3.75 0.67
N ARG A 86 13.66 -3.66 0.84
CA ARG A 86 14.62 -4.30 -0.07
C ARG A 86 14.45 -5.82 -0.11
N LYS A 87 14.33 -6.47 1.05
CA LYS A 87 14.10 -7.92 1.13
C LYS A 87 12.81 -8.31 0.40
N TYR A 88 11.72 -7.57 0.59
CA TYR A 88 10.48 -7.85 -0.10
C TYR A 88 10.59 -7.66 -1.61
N MET A 89 11.31 -6.65 -2.09
CA MET A 89 11.54 -6.46 -3.53
C MET A 89 12.42 -7.53 -4.16
N GLN A 90 13.41 -8.04 -3.41
CA GLN A 90 14.33 -9.05 -3.92
C GLN A 90 13.76 -10.47 -3.87
N TYR A 91 13.01 -10.78 -2.81
CA TYR A 91 12.61 -12.16 -2.50
C TYR A 91 11.09 -12.34 -2.39
N GLY A 92 10.30 -11.27 -2.56
CA GLY A 92 8.86 -11.34 -2.55
C GLY A 92 8.35 -12.21 -3.68
N VAL A 93 7.52 -13.19 -3.35
CA VAL A 93 6.91 -14.07 -4.33
C VAL A 93 5.98 -13.24 -5.22
N ARG A 94 6.27 -13.18 -6.52
CA ARG A 94 5.42 -12.60 -7.58
C ARG A 94 5.15 -11.09 -7.43
N VAL A 95 6.21 -10.29 -7.33
CA VAL A 95 6.11 -8.83 -7.56
C VAL A 95 5.99 -8.58 -9.06
N ASN A 96 4.79 -8.25 -9.53
CA ASN A 96 4.53 -8.06 -10.97
C ASN A 96 4.70 -6.61 -11.42
N MET A 97 4.47 -5.65 -10.52
CA MET A 97 4.49 -4.22 -10.83
C MET A 97 4.82 -3.41 -9.59
N VAL A 98 5.60 -2.34 -9.76
CA VAL A 98 5.88 -1.36 -8.71
C VAL A 98 5.30 -0.02 -9.15
N LEU A 99 4.34 0.49 -8.40
CA LEU A 99 3.83 1.85 -8.55
C LEU A 99 4.62 2.79 -7.64
N LEU A 100 5.19 3.84 -8.22
CA LEU A 100 5.89 4.90 -7.49
C LEU A 100 5.02 6.16 -7.45
N CYS A 101 4.55 6.53 -6.25
CA CYS A 101 3.84 7.77 -6.01
C CYS A 101 4.85 8.87 -5.70
N ILE A 102 4.91 9.86 -6.59
CA ILE A 102 5.69 11.09 -6.48
C ILE A 102 4.73 12.27 -6.25
N GLN A 103 5.19 13.29 -5.54
CA GLN A 103 4.43 14.51 -5.24
C GLN A 103 5.21 15.72 -5.74
#